data_AF-A0A969V897-F1
#
_entry.id   AF-A0A969V897-F1
#
_cell.length_a   1.000
_cell.length_b   1.000
_cell.length_c   1.000
_cell.angle_alpha   90.00
_cell.angle_beta   90.00
_cell.angle_gamma   90.00
#
_symmetry.space_group_name_H-M   'P 1'
#
loop_
_entity.id
_entity.type
_entity.pdbx_description
1 polymer ?
#
loop_
_entity_poly.entity_id
_entity_poly.type
_entity_poly.pdbx_seq_one_letter_code
_entity_poly.pdbx_strand_id
1 'polypeptide(L)'
;TKLDVTAEPLLTEILATYPTKIVKGLPVLDKYLRWPGCELFIMGGLAALQVGPVGRNLSGARMASSRIVPALIKSRARVSFAQIAR
;
A
#
# COMPACT_ATOMS: atom_id res chain seq x y z
N THR A 1 19.33 5.53 6.42
CA THR A 1 17.96 5.62 6.96
C THR A 1 17.32 4.24 6.95
N LYS A 2 17.07 3.64 8.11
CA LYS A 2 16.28 2.41 8.21
C LYS A 2 14.83 2.77 7.89
N LEU A 3 14.19 2.04 6.98
CA LEU A 3 12.77 2.21 6.68
C LEU A 3 11.97 1.35 7.65
N ASP A 4 11.05 2.00 8.35
CA ASP A 4 10.16 1.32 9.29
C ASP A 4 8.78 1.96 9.24
N VAL A 5 7.78 1.18 8.86
CA VAL A 5 6.39 1.62 8.73
C VAL A 5 5.81 2.04 10.07
N THR A 6 6.28 1.46 11.18
CA THR A 6 5.79 1.82 12.53
C THR A 6 6.34 3.14 13.03
N ALA A 7 7.38 3.67 12.39
CA ALA A 7 8.00 4.94 12.74
C ALA A 7 7.55 6.08 11.82
N GLU A 8 6.71 5.81 10.83
CA GLU A 8 6.21 6.81 9.87
C GLU A 8 4.97 7.51 10.44
N PRO A 9 5.05 8.80 10.83
CA PRO A 9 3.94 9.49 11.48
C PRO A 9 2.67 9.48 10.61
N LEU A 10 2.82 9.61 9.28
CA LEU A 10 1.71 9.61 8.33
C LEU A 10 0.88 8.31 8.36
N LEU A 11 1.48 7.19 8.78
CA LEU A 11 0.83 5.86 8.76
C LEU A 11 0.30 5.43 10.12
N THR A 12 0.44 6.26 11.16
CA THR A 12 0.04 5.92 12.54
C THR A 12 -1.43 5.51 12.63
N GLU A 13 -2.33 6.32 12.07
CA GLU A 13 -3.77 6.05 12.10
C GLU A 13 -4.15 4.84 11.22
N ILE A 14 -3.47 4.66 10.09
CA ILE A 14 -3.67 3.51 9.21
C ILE A 14 -3.27 2.21 9.92
N LEU A 15 -2.15 2.19 10.64
CA LEU A 15 -1.71 1.03 11.42
C LEU A 15 -2.69 0.68 12.54
N ALA A 16 -3.26 1.69 13.20
CA ALA A 16 -4.27 1.50 14.24
C ALA A 16 -5.60 0.98 13.67
N THR A 17 -6.04 1.53 12.53
CA THR A 17 -7.35 1.22 11.92
C THR A 17 -7.33 -0.07 11.10
N TYR A 18 -6.22 -0.34 10.41
CA TYR A 18 -6.04 -1.49 9.51
C TYR A 18 -4.73 -2.22 9.86
N PRO A 19 -4.69 -3.00 10.96
CA PRO A 19 -3.49 -3.73 11.33
C PRO A 19 -3.01 -4.68 10.22
N THR A 20 -1.72 -4.66 9.94
CA THR A 20 -1.09 -5.56 8.97
C THR A 20 0.11 -6.26 9.58
N LYS A 21 0.50 -7.40 8.99
CA LYS A 21 1.75 -8.08 9.35
C LYS A 21 2.93 -7.21 8.92
N ILE A 22 3.92 -7.07 9.79
CA ILE A 22 5.14 -6.30 9.53
C ILE A 22 6.35 -7.24 9.63
N VAL A 23 7.25 -7.18 8.64
CA VAL A 23 8.48 -7.96 8.59
C VAL A 23 9.66 -7.00 8.50
N LYS A 24 10.49 -6.95 9.55
CA LYS A 24 11.66 -6.05 9.65
C LYS A 24 11.34 -4.58 9.34
N GLY A 25 10.18 -4.10 9.81
CA GLY A 25 9.71 -2.72 9.59
C GLY A 25 9.00 -2.49 8.25
N LEU A 26 8.84 -3.51 7.41
CA LEU A 26 8.13 -3.41 6.14
C LEU A 26 6.74 -4.05 6.24
N PRO A 27 5.67 -3.37 5.77
CA PRO A 27 4.32 -3.92 5.80
C PRO A 27 4.17 -5.02 4.74
N VAL A 28 3.42 -6.07 5.07
CA VAL A 28 3.01 -7.07 4.09
C VAL A 28 1.84 -6.52 3.29
N LEU A 29 2.11 -6.20 2.04
CA LEU A 29 1.14 -5.74 1.04
C LEU A 29 0.66 -6.90 0.18
N ASP A 30 -0.48 -6.72 -0.47
CA ASP A 30 -0.97 -7.68 -1.46
C ASP A 30 -0.17 -7.61 -2.79
N LYS A 31 -0.57 -8.43 -3.77
CA LYS A 31 0.08 -8.49 -5.09
C LYS A 31 0.02 -7.18 -5.89
N TYR A 32 -0.90 -6.28 -5.55
CA TYR A 32 -1.08 -4.97 -6.16
C TYR A 32 -0.42 -3.84 -5.34
N LEU A 33 0.36 -4.18 -4.31
CA LEU A 33 0.95 -3.25 -3.35
C LEU A 33 -0.08 -2.49 -2.53
N ARG A 34 -1.27 -3.06 -2.34
CA ARG A 34 -2.34 -2.50 -1.52
C ARG A 34 -2.16 -2.89 -0.05
N TRP A 35 -2.46 -1.94 0.82
CA TRP A 35 -2.58 -2.16 2.25
C TRP A 35 -3.81 -3.05 2.55
N PRO A 36 -3.67 -4.12 3.34
CA PRO A 36 -4.82 -4.96 3.69
C PRO A 36 -5.90 -4.18 4.44
N GLY A 37 -7.13 -4.21 3.93
CA GLY A 37 -8.29 -3.62 4.60
C GLY A 37 -8.70 -2.21 4.11
N CYS A 38 -7.90 -1.55 3.28
CA CYS A 38 -8.27 -0.25 2.70
C CYS A 38 -7.70 -0.04 1.28
N GLU A 39 -8.21 0.97 0.56
CA GLU A 39 -7.73 1.35 -0.78
C GLU A 39 -6.49 2.29 -0.69
N LEU A 40 -5.53 1.94 0.18
CA LEU A 40 -4.23 2.61 0.27
C LEU A 40 -3.19 1.76 -0.47
N PHE A 41 -2.43 2.37 -1.38
CA PHE A 41 -1.38 1.69 -2.13
C PHE A 41 -0.01 2.25 -1.75
N ILE A 42 0.95 1.36 -1.50
CA ILE A 42 2.30 1.75 -1.07
C ILE A 42 3.29 1.51 -2.20
N MET A 43 4.07 2.55 -2.51
CA MET A 43 5.22 2.48 -3.41
C MET A 43 6.50 2.85 -2.64
N GLY A 44 7.64 2.83 -3.32
CA GLY A 44 8.89 3.23 -2.70
C GLY A 44 9.52 2.11 -1.87
N GLY A 45 10.36 2.48 -0.90
CA GLY A 45 11.10 1.52 -0.08
C GLY A 45 10.24 0.70 0.88
N LEU A 46 9.05 1.20 1.30
CA LEU A 46 8.13 0.43 2.14
C LEU A 46 7.49 -0.75 1.39
N ALA A 47 7.50 -0.74 0.05
CA ALA A 47 7.04 -1.85 -0.79
C ALA A 47 8.14 -2.89 -1.10
N ALA A 48 9.30 -2.83 -0.44
CA ALA A 48 10.47 -3.63 -0.80
C ALA A 48 10.28 -5.15 -0.61
N LEU A 49 9.33 -5.61 0.22
CA LEU A 49 9.01 -7.04 0.31
C LEU A 49 8.46 -7.60 -1.01
N GLN A 50 7.84 -6.76 -1.84
CA GLN A 50 7.20 -7.13 -3.10
C GLN A 50 8.02 -6.64 -4.30
N VAL A 51 8.60 -5.45 -4.21
CA VAL A 51 9.34 -4.77 -5.31
C VAL A 51 10.84 -5.08 -5.26
N GLY A 52 11.34 -5.55 -4.11
CA GLY A 52 12.76 -5.83 -3.89
C GLY A 52 13.59 -4.57 -3.58
N PRO A 53 14.93 -4.69 -3.60
CA PRO A 53 15.84 -3.62 -3.18
C PRO A 53 15.77 -2.36 -4.06
N VAL A 54 15.20 -2.48 -5.26
CA VAL A 54 15.04 -1.38 -6.22
C VAL A 54 13.86 -0.46 -5.91
N GLY A 55 13.08 -0.72 -4.86
CA GLY A 55 11.90 0.08 -4.49
C GLY A 55 12.17 1.58 -4.33
N ARG A 56 13.42 2.00 -4.09
CA ARG A 56 13.83 3.41 -3.94
C ARG A 56 14.42 4.05 -5.21
N ASN A 57 14.24 3.46 -6.38
CA ASN A 57 14.71 4.01 -7.66
C ASN A 57 13.62 4.00 -8.75
N LEU A 58 13.92 4.58 -9.91
CA LEU A 58 12.98 4.70 -11.03
C LEU A 58 12.51 3.33 -11.57
N SER A 59 13.37 2.31 -11.56
CA SER A 59 12.99 0.96 -11.97
C SER A 59 11.96 0.37 -11.00
N GLY A 60 12.16 0.54 -9.69
CA GLY A 60 11.18 0.14 -8.68
C GLY A 60 9.86 0.89 -8.80
N ALA A 61 9.91 2.20 -9.08
CA ALA A 61 8.71 3.01 -9.32
C ALA A 61 7.92 2.50 -10.53
N ARG A 62 8.59 2.18 -11.65
CA ARG A 62 7.94 1.61 -12.85
C ARG A 62 7.31 0.25 -12.57
N MET A 63 8.00 -0.63 -11.84
CA MET A 63 7.45 -1.94 -11.45
C MET A 63 6.23 -1.80 -10.54
N ALA A 64 6.31 -0.93 -9.54
CA ALA A 64 5.21 -0.68 -8.61
C ALA A 64 3.99 -0.10 -9.32
N SER A 65 4.18 0.84 -10.25
CA SER A 65 3.10 1.39 -11.08
C SER A 65 2.42 0.29 -11.90
N SER A 66 3.19 -0.59 -12.54
CA SER A 66 2.66 -1.71 -13.32
C SER A 66 1.80 -2.69 -12.49
N ARG A 67 2.04 -2.77 -11.17
CA ARG A 67 1.25 -3.58 -10.24
C ARG A 67 0.02 -2.85 -9.71
N ILE A 68 0.10 -1.54 -9.45
CA ILE A 68 -1.01 -0.77 -8.88
C ILE A 68 -2.10 -0.50 -9.92
N VAL A 69 -1.72 -0.16 -11.17
CA VAL A 69 -2.66 0.25 -12.23
C VAL A 69 -3.81 -0.75 -12.46
N PRO A 70 -3.60 -2.07 -12.57
CA PRO A 70 -4.69 -3.04 -12.73
C PRO A 70 -5.74 -2.99 -11.60
N ALA A 71 -5.30 -2.65 -10.39
CA ALA A 71 -6.15 -2.57 -9.21
C ALA A 71 -7.00 -1.29 -9.16
N LEU A 72 -6.58 -0.24 -9.89
CA LEU A 72 -7.33 1.02 -10.04
C LEU A 72 -8.31 0.97 -11.21
N ILE A 73 -7.91 0.34 -12.34
CA ILE A 73 -8.74 0.29 -13.55
C ILE A 73 -9.99 -0.58 -13.34
N LYS A 74 -9.90 -1.64 -12.52
CA LYS A 74 -11.05 -2.54 -12.26
C LYS A 74 -12.06 -1.96 -11.25
N SER A 75 -11.68 -0.93 -10.48
CA SER A 75 -12.51 -0.35 -9.40
C SER A 75 -13.51 0.72 -9.87
N ARG A 76 -13.67 0.93 -11.18
CA ARG A 76 -14.61 1.93 -11.73
C ARG A 76 -16.10 1.60 -11.50
N ALA A 77 -16.42 0.50 -10.82
CA ALA A 77 -17.78 0.07 -10.53
C ALA A 77 -17.95 -0.44 -9.08
N ARG A 78 -17.73 0.41 -8.07
CA ARG A 78 -18.42 0.28 -6.77
C ARG A 78 -18.33 1.55 -5.92
N VAL A 79 -18.96 2.62 -6.40
CA VAL A 79 -19.51 3.62 -5.47
C VAL A 79 -20.91 3.12 -5.12
N SER A 80 -21.06 2.28 -4.10
CA SER A 80 -22.38 2.05 -3.53
C SER A 80 -22.71 3.22 -2.61
N PHE A 81 -23.55 4.13 -3.09
CA PHE A 81 -24.18 5.20 -2.31
C PHE A 81 -25.17 4.65 -1.26
N ALA A 82 -24.76 3.69 -0.44
CA ALA A 82 -25.63 3.06 0.57
C ALA A 82 -25.54 3.75 1.96
N GLN A 83 -24.97 4.96 2.06
CA GLN A 83 -24.76 5.61 3.37
C GLN A 83 -25.33 7.04 3.50
N ILE A 84 -26.19 7.51 2.58
CA ILE A 84 -26.88 8.82 2.72
C ILE A 84 -28.35 8.60 3.16
N ALA A 85 -28.59 7.64 4.04
CA ALA A 85 -29.91 7.46 4.67
C ALA A 85 -29.76 6.79 6.05
N ARG A 86 -29.15 7.50 7.00
CA ARG A 86 -29.42 7.38 8.44
C ARG A 86 -29.24 8.73 9.09
#